data_AF-A0A8T2KXZ6-F1
#
_entry.id   AF-A0A8T2KXZ6-F1
#
_cell.length_a   1.000
_cell.length_b   1.000
_cell.length_c   1.000
_cell.angle_alpha   90.00
_cell.angle_beta   90.00
_cell.angle_gamma   90.00
#
_symmetry.space_group_name_H-M   'P 1'
#
loop_
_entity.id
_entity.type
_entity.pdbx_description
1 polymer ?
#
loop_
_entity_poly.entity_id
_entity_poly.type
_entity_poly.pdbx_seq_one_letter_code
_entity_poly.pdbx_strand_id
1 'polypeptide(L)'
;MAKENKLQKVLENLNAEDLASFRTHLVQGVVDNFPAVPECQLQDADLQATASQMVQVYGVKDAVKICETALRVMNHSYLAETLAGIKGSFRPGFPYEQVLYDGLRNQTVITIQGQVKPNADRFHINLHKDNDIAFHFNPRFNENGNQVIVRNSKRRYVWEAEERELCFFPFTPGKPFQLKILCTDSEYRVEVDKEHLLNFTHRIKEIHQIRKLTVKGDVFVQHVTIDPIPLWMTAPSAYILNDVISENMTITIPLHVKPNAKEFAIDVMKNEDILFHLKPYFFDDGKLCIVRNSLIDGFWGCEERETPSFPFARGKSFLLKILCTDKEFRVYVDRTHLLDFAYRGFDITKIDKVVICEDVIAWGVRVRPSRMC
;
A
#
# COMPACT_ATOMS: atom_id res chain seq x y z
N MET A 1 -8.03 23.33 -19.69
CA MET A 1 -7.16 23.82 -18.59
C MET A 1 -6.72 22.75 -17.58
N ALA A 2 -7.42 22.44 -16.48
CA ALA A 2 -6.85 21.56 -15.43
C ALA A 2 -6.60 20.08 -15.83
N LYS A 3 -7.34 19.54 -16.80
CA LYS A 3 -7.14 18.17 -17.32
C LYS A 3 -6.17 18.12 -18.53
N GLU A 4 -6.09 19.20 -19.29
CA GLU A 4 -5.14 19.38 -20.40
C GLU A 4 -3.70 19.50 -19.88
N ASN A 5 -3.50 20.29 -18.82
CA ASN A 5 -2.23 20.37 -18.10
C ASN A 5 -1.79 19.01 -17.52
N LYS A 6 -2.72 18.09 -17.23
CA LYS A 6 -2.39 16.73 -16.76
C LYS A 6 -1.89 15.81 -17.87
N LEU A 7 -2.47 15.90 -19.07
CA LEU A 7 -1.98 15.17 -20.25
C LEU A 7 -0.53 15.57 -20.55
N GLN A 8 -0.28 16.87 -20.63
CA GLN A 8 1.07 17.42 -20.83
C GLN A 8 2.07 16.88 -19.79
N LYS A 9 1.73 16.94 -18.49
CA LYS A 9 2.58 16.40 -17.41
C LYS A 9 2.88 14.91 -17.53
N VAL A 10 1.97 14.11 -18.07
CA VAL A 10 2.23 12.68 -18.30
C VAL A 10 3.19 12.52 -19.48
N LEU A 11 2.94 13.23 -20.58
CA LEU A 11 3.77 13.16 -21.79
C LEU A 11 5.20 13.70 -21.58
N GLU A 12 5.41 14.63 -20.63
CA GLU A 12 6.74 15.08 -20.20
C GLU A 12 7.65 13.95 -19.70
N ASN A 13 7.07 12.80 -19.32
CA ASN A 13 7.83 11.64 -18.86
C ASN A 13 8.21 10.66 -19.99
N LEU A 14 7.86 10.95 -21.24
CA LEU A 14 8.32 10.21 -22.41
C LEU A 14 9.68 10.79 -22.88
N ASN A 15 10.60 9.94 -23.33
CA ASN A 15 11.75 10.44 -24.09
C ASN A 15 11.31 10.85 -25.52
N ALA A 16 12.24 11.37 -26.32
CA ALA A 16 11.96 11.82 -27.67
C ALA A 16 11.46 10.68 -28.60
N GLU A 17 12.02 9.48 -28.47
CA GLU A 17 11.65 8.31 -29.27
C GLU A 17 10.23 7.82 -28.91
N ASP A 18 9.96 7.68 -27.61
CA ASP A 18 8.65 7.31 -27.08
C ASP A 18 7.61 8.37 -27.44
N LEU A 19 7.94 9.67 -27.37
CA LEU A 19 7.02 10.73 -27.79
C LEU A 19 6.71 10.68 -29.29
N ALA A 20 7.71 10.38 -30.13
CA ALA A 20 7.50 10.18 -31.56
C ALA A 20 6.61 8.96 -31.82
N SER A 21 6.90 7.83 -31.18
CA SER A 21 6.09 6.62 -31.23
C SER A 21 4.66 6.88 -30.77
N PHE A 22 4.46 7.64 -29.68
CA PHE A 22 3.15 8.04 -29.19
C PHE A 22 2.36 8.83 -30.24
N ARG A 23 3.00 9.77 -30.94
CA ARG A 23 2.37 10.53 -32.04
C ARG A 23 2.00 9.63 -33.21
N THR A 24 2.87 8.69 -33.59
CA THR A 24 2.57 7.70 -34.63
C THR A 24 1.32 6.89 -34.28
N HIS A 25 1.17 6.50 -33.01
CA HIS A 25 -0.04 5.82 -32.53
C HIS A 25 -1.29 6.70 -32.69
N LEU A 26 -1.23 8.00 -32.37
CA LEU A 26 -2.36 8.92 -32.57
C LEU A 26 -2.75 9.09 -34.04
N VAL A 27 -1.78 9.07 -34.95
CA VAL A 27 -2.02 9.15 -36.41
C VAL A 27 -2.63 7.84 -36.94
N GLN A 28 -2.20 6.69 -36.44
CA GLN A 28 -2.69 5.39 -36.89
C GLN A 28 -4.07 5.02 -36.32
N GLY A 29 -4.51 5.69 -35.25
CA GLY A 29 -5.76 5.43 -34.56
C GLY A 29 -5.61 4.27 -33.55
N VAL A 30 -5.56 4.61 -32.27
CA VAL A 30 -5.22 3.65 -31.19
C VAL A 30 -6.44 2.89 -30.66
N VAL A 31 -7.64 3.44 -30.85
CA VAL A 31 -8.87 2.93 -30.23
C VAL A 31 -9.95 2.80 -31.29
N ASP A 32 -10.49 1.60 -31.44
CA ASP A 32 -11.64 1.32 -32.29
C ASP A 32 -12.74 2.36 -32.00
N ASN A 33 -13.20 3.05 -33.06
CA ASN A 33 -14.22 4.11 -33.07
C ASN A 33 -13.78 5.55 -32.75
N PHE A 34 -12.48 5.86 -32.63
CA PHE A 34 -12.01 7.25 -32.55
C PHE A 34 -11.25 7.69 -33.81
N PRO A 35 -11.40 8.95 -34.26
CA PRO A 35 -10.74 9.43 -35.48
C PRO A 35 -9.22 9.52 -35.31
N ALA A 36 -8.46 9.26 -36.37
CA ALA A 36 -7.02 9.56 -36.38
C ALA A 36 -6.78 11.07 -36.25
N VAL A 37 -5.73 11.47 -35.54
CA VAL A 37 -5.26 12.86 -35.60
C VAL A 37 -4.47 13.04 -36.91
N PRO A 38 -4.77 14.04 -37.74
CA PRO A 38 -4.00 14.31 -38.95
C PRO A 38 -2.51 14.51 -38.66
N GLU A 39 -1.64 13.85 -39.43
CA GLU A 39 -0.19 13.90 -39.24
C GLU A 39 0.35 15.34 -39.26
N CYS A 40 -0.19 16.19 -40.15
CA CYS A 40 0.17 17.61 -40.25
C CYS A 40 -0.11 18.44 -38.99
N GLN A 41 -0.93 17.95 -38.06
CA GLN A 41 -1.23 18.61 -36.78
C GLN A 41 -0.29 18.17 -35.65
N LEU A 42 0.43 17.06 -35.83
CA LEU A 42 1.35 16.48 -34.84
C LEU A 42 2.82 16.54 -35.29
N GLN A 43 3.07 16.73 -36.58
CA GLN A 43 4.39 16.95 -37.15
C GLN A 43 5.01 18.20 -36.53
N ASP A 44 6.20 18.06 -35.94
CA ASP A 44 6.94 19.11 -35.25
C ASP A 44 6.23 19.78 -34.06
N ALA A 45 5.09 19.24 -33.61
CA ALA A 45 4.40 19.73 -32.42
C ALA A 45 5.32 19.60 -31.18
N ASP A 46 5.19 20.50 -30.21
CA ASP A 46 5.77 20.29 -28.88
C ASP A 46 4.80 19.48 -27.97
N LEU A 47 5.18 19.23 -26.72
CA LEU A 47 4.35 18.47 -25.77
C LEU A 47 2.99 19.13 -25.51
N GLN A 48 2.97 20.47 -25.45
CA GLN A 48 1.76 21.23 -25.17
C GLN A 48 0.83 21.21 -26.39
N ALA A 49 1.36 21.46 -27.58
CA ALA A 49 0.63 21.38 -28.84
C ALA A 49 0.07 19.97 -29.06
N THR A 50 0.85 18.92 -28.77
CA THR A 50 0.38 17.52 -28.82
C THR A 50 -0.83 17.33 -27.89
N ALA A 51 -0.74 17.76 -26.63
CA ALA A 51 -1.82 17.62 -25.65
C ALA A 51 -3.06 18.44 -26.05
N SER A 52 -2.89 19.67 -26.54
CA SER A 52 -3.99 20.52 -26.99
C SER A 52 -4.69 19.93 -28.22
N GLN A 53 -3.94 19.36 -29.18
CA GLN A 53 -4.54 18.69 -30.34
C GLN A 53 -5.37 17.46 -29.94
N MET A 54 -4.88 16.64 -29.00
CA MET A 54 -5.66 15.52 -28.47
C MET A 54 -6.99 15.99 -27.86
N VAL A 55 -6.95 17.07 -27.08
CA VAL A 55 -8.16 17.64 -26.46
C VAL A 55 -9.09 18.23 -27.51
N GLN A 56 -8.55 18.87 -28.56
CA GLN A 56 -9.33 19.45 -29.65
C GLN A 56 -10.03 18.39 -30.49
N VAL A 57 -9.36 17.29 -30.83
CA VAL A 57 -9.90 16.22 -31.69
C VAL A 57 -10.86 15.31 -30.93
N TYR A 58 -10.53 14.93 -29.69
CA TYR A 58 -11.28 13.90 -28.95
C TYR A 58 -12.18 14.45 -27.85
N GLY A 59 -11.98 15.69 -27.44
CA GLY A 59 -12.54 16.20 -26.19
C GLY A 59 -11.79 15.67 -24.97
N VAL A 60 -11.90 16.39 -23.85
CA VAL A 60 -11.08 16.19 -22.65
C VAL A 60 -11.21 14.77 -22.05
N LYS A 61 -12.41 14.20 -22.05
CA LYS A 61 -12.67 12.88 -21.43
C LYS A 61 -12.03 11.76 -22.23
N ASP A 62 -12.18 11.80 -23.55
CA ASP A 62 -11.72 10.73 -24.43
C ASP A 62 -10.24 10.88 -24.78
N ALA A 63 -9.69 12.10 -24.82
CA ALA A 63 -8.25 12.34 -24.94
C ALA A 63 -7.45 11.63 -23.83
N VAL A 64 -7.97 11.63 -22.59
CA VAL A 64 -7.37 10.91 -21.45
C VAL A 64 -7.41 9.41 -21.68
N LYS A 65 -8.54 8.86 -22.15
CA LYS A 65 -8.69 7.43 -22.45
C LYS A 65 -7.77 6.97 -23.57
N ILE A 66 -7.67 7.75 -24.65
CA ILE A 66 -6.81 7.46 -25.80
C ILE A 66 -5.34 7.52 -25.40
N CYS A 67 -4.93 8.54 -24.63
CA CYS A 67 -3.59 8.63 -24.09
C CYS A 67 -3.26 7.42 -23.21
N GLU A 68 -4.17 7.00 -22.33
CA GLU A 68 -4.01 5.81 -21.49
C GLU A 68 -3.80 4.55 -22.35
N THR A 69 -4.62 4.33 -23.37
CA THR A 69 -4.48 3.18 -24.26
C THR A 69 -3.17 3.21 -25.04
N ALA A 70 -2.80 4.36 -25.61
CA ALA A 70 -1.56 4.52 -26.36
C ALA A 70 -0.34 4.21 -25.49
N LEU A 71 -0.30 4.74 -24.27
CA LEU A 71 0.75 4.47 -23.31
C LEU A 71 0.82 2.97 -22.95
N ARG A 72 -0.32 2.26 -22.82
CA ARG A 72 -0.31 0.80 -22.61
C ARG A 72 0.24 0.03 -23.80
N VAL A 73 -0.13 0.40 -25.03
CA VAL A 73 0.38 -0.24 -26.25
C VAL A 73 1.89 -0.08 -26.36
N MET A 74 2.40 1.08 -25.93
CA MET A 74 3.83 1.37 -25.85
C MET A 74 4.52 0.78 -24.60
N ASN A 75 3.85 -0.07 -23.83
CA ASN A 75 4.36 -0.67 -22.59
C ASN A 75 4.76 0.36 -21.49
N HIS A 76 4.22 1.58 -21.55
CA HIS A 76 4.29 2.57 -20.47
C HIS A 76 3.12 2.41 -19.49
N SER A 77 2.93 1.19 -18.98
CA SER A 77 1.83 0.85 -18.07
C SER A 77 1.77 1.78 -16.84
N TYR A 78 2.92 2.21 -16.32
CA TYR A 78 2.96 3.17 -15.22
C TYR A 78 2.40 4.55 -15.61
N LEU A 79 2.74 5.08 -16.79
CA LEU A 79 2.23 6.39 -17.24
C LEU A 79 0.73 6.31 -17.53
N ALA A 80 0.29 5.19 -18.13
CA ALA A 80 -1.13 4.90 -18.31
C ALA A 80 -1.87 4.82 -16.96
N GLU A 81 -1.31 4.13 -15.97
CA GLU A 81 -1.87 4.06 -14.62
C GLU A 81 -1.85 5.41 -13.91
N THR A 82 -0.79 6.22 -14.11
CA THR A 82 -0.65 7.60 -13.62
C THR A 82 -1.72 8.53 -14.19
N LEU A 83 -2.20 8.23 -15.39
CA LEU A 83 -3.34 8.88 -15.99
C LEU A 83 -4.67 8.31 -15.49
N ALA A 84 -4.77 6.98 -15.26
CA ALA A 84 -6.00 6.26 -14.89
C ALA A 84 -6.46 6.46 -13.43
N GLY A 85 -5.56 6.31 -12.45
CA GLY A 85 -5.83 6.52 -11.00
C GLY A 85 -6.22 7.96 -10.59
N ILE A 86 -6.51 8.84 -11.55
CA ILE A 86 -7.42 9.99 -11.36
C ILE A 86 -8.84 9.50 -10.97
N LYS A 87 -9.15 8.20 -11.13
CA LYS A 87 -10.40 7.53 -10.73
C LYS A 87 -10.39 6.82 -9.36
N GLY A 88 -9.35 6.98 -8.53
CA GLY A 88 -9.38 6.51 -7.14
C GLY A 88 -8.88 5.08 -6.88
N SER A 89 -8.09 4.47 -7.76
CA SER A 89 -7.33 3.26 -7.41
C SER A 89 -6.15 3.62 -6.50
N PHE A 90 -5.95 2.83 -5.45
CA PHE A 90 -4.92 3.01 -4.44
C PHE A 90 -3.54 3.08 -5.11
N ARG A 91 -2.90 4.24 -5.03
CA ARG A 91 -1.53 4.43 -5.51
C ARG A 91 -0.60 4.61 -4.33
N PRO A 92 0.62 4.08 -4.39
CA PRO A 92 1.67 4.64 -3.59
C PRO A 92 1.88 6.10 -3.98
N GLY A 93 1.76 7.03 -3.04
CA GLY A 93 2.06 8.44 -3.28
C GLY A 93 3.48 8.62 -3.82
N PHE A 94 3.71 9.59 -4.69
CA PHE A 94 5.06 9.99 -5.08
C PHE A 94 5.42 11.30 -4.38
N PRO A 95 6.56 11.41 -3.67
CA PRO A 95 7.55 10.36 -3.43
C PRO A 95 6.99 9.17 -2.63
N TYR A 96 7.46 7.96 -2.94
CA TYR A 96 7.04 6.76 -2.21
C TYR A 96 7.60 6.84 -0.80
N GLU A 97 6.72 6.73 0.19
CA GLU A 97 7.08 6.61 1.60
C GLU A 97 6.28 5.46 2.23
N GLN A 98 6.98 4.58 2.92
CA GLN A 98 6.40 3.45 3.63
C GLN A 98 6.91 3.41 5.05
N VAL A 99 5.97 3.40 6.00
CA VAL A 99 6.29 3.16 7.41
C VAL A 99 6.50 1.67 7.62
N LEU A 100 7.59 1.31 8.29
CA LEU A 100 8.00 -0.04 8.67
C LEU A 100 7.83 -0.19 10.18
N TYR A 101 6.59 -0.39 10.62
CA TYR A 101 6.19 -0.30 12.04
C TYR A 101 7.05 -1.09 13.02
N ASP A 102 7.38 -2.32 12.66
CA ASP A 102 8.17 -3.24 13.49
C ASP A 102 9.69 -3.09 13.28
N GLY A 103 10.10 -2.13 12.46
CA GLY A 103 11.45 -2.03 11.95
C GLY A 103 11.82 -3.18 11.01
N LEU A 104 13.12 -3.30 10.70
CA LEU A 104 13.65 -4.44 9.97
C LEU A 104 14.11 -5.54 10.93
N ARG A 105 14.09 -6.78 10.45
CA ARG A 105 14.62 -7.95 11.14
C ARG A 105 15.60 -8.68 10.23
N ASN A 106 16.42 -9.56 10.80
CA ASN A 106 17.19 -10.50 9.99
C ASN A 106 16.25 -11.26 9.04
N GLN A 107 16.72 -11.49 7.82
CA GLN A 107 15.98 -12.10 6.72
C GLN A 107 14.82 -11.26 6.18
N THR A 108 14.67 -10.00 6.58
CA THR A 108 13.69 -9.12 5.94
C THR A 108 14.14 -8.78 4.52
N VAL A 109 13.31 -9.08 3.52
CA VAL A 109 13.55 -8.74 2.12
C VAL A 109 12.58 -7.65 1.70
N ILE A 110 13.11 -6.49 1.30
CA ILE A 110 12.32 -5.44 0.64
C ILE A 110 12.47 -5.63 -0.85
N THR A 111 11.39 -5.87 -1.58
CA THR A 111 11.39 -5.93 -3.05
C THR A 111 10.71 -4.70 -3.61
N ILE A 112 11.39 -3.99 -4.51
CA ILE A 112 10.89 -2.80 -5.20
C ILE A 112 10.86 -3.11 -6.69
N GLN A 113 9.66 -3.15 -7.26
CA GLN A 113 9.45 -3.18 -8.69
C GLN A 113 9.17 -1.77 -9.17
N GLY A 114 9.93 -1.32 -10.16
CA GLY A 114 9.84 0.05 -10.65
C GLY A 114 10.34 0.20 -12.07
N GLN A 115 10.29 1.43 -12.57
CA GLN A 115 10.80 1.80 -13.89
C GLN A 115 11.59 3.09 -13.76
N VAL A 116 12.81 3.09 -14.30
CA VAL A 116 13.63 4.30 -14.37
C VAL A 116 12.97 5.28 -15.33
N LYS A 117 12.92 6.57 -15.00
CA LYS A 117 12.39 7.56 -15.96
C LYS A 117 13.30 7.65 -17.20
N PRO A 118 12.76 7.93 -18.39
CA PRO A 118 13.55 7.95 -19.63
C PRO A 118 14.72 8.96 -19.66
N ASN A 119 14.61 10.07 -18.91
CA ASN A 119 15.65 11.11 -18.82
C ASN A 119 16.23 11.20 -17.39
N ALA A 120 16.38 10.07 -16.71
CA ALA A 120 16.78 10.05 -15.31
C ALA A 120 18.19 10.62 -15.08
N ASP A 121 18.31 11.59 -14.18
CA ASP A 121 19.61 12.02 -13.63
C ASP A 121 20.02 11.07 -12.51
N ARG A 122 19.12 10.90 -11.53
CA ARG A 122 19.32 10.02 -10.37
C ARG A 122 18.04 9.70 -9.64
N PHE A 123 18.03 8.57 -8.95
CA PHE A 123 17.03 8.28 -7.93
C PHE A 123 17.70 7.74 -6.67
N HIS A 124 16.97 7.69 -5.57
CA HIS A 124 17.49 7.09 -4.35
C HIS A 124 16.43 6.34 -3.56
N ILE A 125 16.91 5.32 -2.87
CA ILE A 125 16.17 4.52 -1.91
C ILE A 125 16.86 4.74 -0.55
N ASN A 126 16.08 5.14 0.45
CA ASN A 126 16.58 5.34 1.81
C ASN A 126 15.83 4.45 2.79
N LEU A 127 16.60 3.80 3.66
CA LEU A 127 16.12 3.17 4.89
C LEU A 127 16.48 4.07 6.07
N HIS A 128 15.46 4.56 6.77
CA HIS A 128 15.61 5.56 7.82
C HIS A 128 15.42 4.97 9.21
N LYS A 129 16.26 5.44 10.14
CA LYS A 129 16.07 5.35 11.59
C LYS A 129 15.81 6.76 12.08
N ASP A 130 14.56 7.08 12.42
CA ASP A 130 14.16 8.44 12.80
C ASP A 130 14.56 9.47 11.71
N ASN A 131 15.43 10.42 12.03
CA ASN A 131 15.97 11.42 11.10
C ASN A 131 17.27 10.99 10.41
N ASP A 132 17.85 9.86 10.81
CA ASP A 132 19.09 9.32 10.25
C ASP A 132 18.78 8.37 9.09
N ILE A 133 19.70 8.27 8.13
CA ILE A 133 19.62 7.33 7.01
C ILE A 133 20.58 6.19 7.30
N ALA A 134 20.05 5.02 7.63
CA ALA A 134 20.83 3.80 7.86
C ALA A 134 21.45 3.29 6.56
N PHE A 135 20.69 3.35 5.47
CA PHE A 135 21.17 2.97 4.14
C PHE A 135 20.60 3.90 3.09
N HIS A 136 21.49 4.61 2.41
CA HIS A 136 21.23 5.41 1.22
C HIS A 136 21.75 4.63 0.02
N PHE A 137 20.89 4.32 -0.93
CA PHE A 137 21.25 3.72 -2.22
C PHE A 137 20.87 4.69 -3.32
N ASN A 138 21.85 5.24 -4.04
CA ASN A 138 21.63 6.33 -4.99
C ASN A 138 22.32 6.08 -6.33
N PRO A 139 21.62 5.42 -7.29
CA PRO A 139 22.04 5.36 -8.67
C PRO A 139 22.02 6.74 -9.32
N ARG A 140 23.11 7.10 -9.98
CA ARG A 140 23.33 8.31 -10.77
C ARG A 140 23.71 7.88 -12.18
N PHE A 141 22.95 8.33 -13.17
CA PHE A 141 23.12 7.91 -14.57
C PHE A 141 24.22 8.70 -15.29
N ASN A 142 24.59 9.87 -14.76
CA ASN A 142 25.71 10.66 -15.25
C ASN A 142 26.35 11.48 -14.12
N GLU A 143 27.50 11.04 -13.65
CA GLU A 143 28.38 11.81 -12.79
C GLU A 143 29.74 11.94 -13.47
N ASN A 144 29.98 13.11 -14.08
CA ASN A 144 31.19 13.39 -14.88
C ASN A 144 31.42 12.35 -15.98
N GLY A 145 30.36 11.94 -16.69
CA GLY A 145 30.40 10.96 -17.77
C GLY A 145 30.36 9.50 -17.32
N ASN A 146 30.28 9.23 -16.01
CA ASN A 146 30.24 7.88 -15.47
C ASN A 146 28.89 7.55 -14.83
N GLN A 147 28.46 6.30 -14.96
CA GLN A 147 27.35 5.75 -14.19
C GLN A 147 27.89 5.23 -12.86
N VAL A 148 27.29 5.66 -11.75
CA VAL A 148 27.74 5.29 -10.39
C VAL A 148 26.55 5.04 -9.49
N ILE A 149 26.71 4.16 -8.50
CA ILE A 149 25.77 4.02 -7.38
C ILE A 149 26.52 4.42 -6.12
N VAL A 150 26.10 5.52 -5.53
CA VAL A 150 26.61 5.95 -4.23
C VAL A 150 25.84 5.22 -3.14
N ARG A 151 26.55 4.51 -2.25
CA ARG A 151 25.98 4.02 -1.00
C ARG A 151 26.57 4.76 0.19
N ASN A 152 25.73 5.10 1.16
CA ASN A 152 26.19 5.79 2.34
C ASN A 152 25.20 5.63 3.51
N SER A 153 25.57 6.14 4.68
CA SER A 153 24.69 6.41 5.80
C SER A 153 24.78 7.88 6.19
N LYS A 154 23.73 8.40 6.84
CA LYS A 154 23.68 9.78 7.34
C LYS A 154 23.30 9.75 8.80
N ARG A 155 24.19 10.25 9.68
CA ARG A 155 23.96 10.32 11.14
C ARG A 155 24.06 11.75 11.61
N ARG A 156 23.08 12.20 12.42
CA ARG A 156 23.04 13.58 12.96
C ARG A 156 23.23 14.63 11.87
N TYR A 157 22.51 14.44 10.76
CA TYR A 157 22.55 15.29 9.58
C TYR A 157 23.87 15.30 8.77
N VAL A 158 24.86 14.49 9.15
CA VAL A 158 26.17 14.41 8.46
C VAL A 158 26.26 13.09 7.68
N TRP A 159 26.68 13.19 6.42
CA TRP A 159 26.99 12.02 5.59
C TRP A 159 28.30 11.39 6.02
N GLU A 160 28.35 10.06 5.99
CA GLU A 160 29.56 9.31 6.30
C GLU A 160 30.41 9.07 5.04
N ALA A 161 31.38 8.16 5.11
CA ALA A 161 32.20 7.82 3.95
C ALA A 161 31.36 7.14 2.85
N GLU A 162 31.47 7.60 1.61
CA GLU A 162 30.77 6.99 0.48
C GLU A 162 31.42 5.66 0.07
N GLU A 163 30.60 4.69 -0.32
CA GLU A 163 31.01 3.48 -1.03
C GLU A 163 30.48 3.56 -2.47
N ARG A 164 31.33 3.25 -3.45
CA ARG A 164 31.07 3.50 -4.88
C ARG A 164 31.43 2.33 -5.78
N GLU A 165 32.12 1.35 -5.22
CA GLU A 165 32.64 0.17 -5.91
C GLU A 165 31.49 -0.71 -6.38
N LEU A 166 31.47 -1.04 -7.67
CA LEU A 166 30.44 -1.87 -8.32
C LEU A 166 31.07 -2.74 -9.39
N CYS A 167 30.52 -3.92 -9.59
CA CYS A 167 30.89 -4.79 -10.70
C CYS A 167 30.28 -4.32 -12.03
N PHE A 168 29.08 -3.73 -11.99
CA PHE A 168 28.35 -3.21 -13.14
C PHE A 168 27.25 -2.23 -12.68
N PHE A 169 26.71 -1.45 -13.63
CA PHE A 169 25.55 -0.57 -13.39
C PHE A 169 24.28 -1.22 -13.97
N PRO A 170 23.29 -1.61 -13.14
CA PRO A 170 22.18 -2.47 -13.58
C PRO A 170 20.97 -1.70 -14.12
N PHE A 171 20.99 -0.36 -14.14
CA PHE A 171 19.81 0.44 -14.47
C PHE A 171 19.92 1.07 -15.85
N THR A 172 18.82 1.04 -16.61
CA THR A 172 18.71 1.68 -17.92
C THR A 172 17.54 2.66 -17.92
N PRO A 173 17.73 3.93 -18.33
CA PRO A 173 16.63 4.89 -18.45
C PRO A 173 15.46 4.35 -19.28
N GLY A 174 14.24 4.55 -18.79
CA GLY A 174 13.01 4.08 -19.42
C GLY A 174 12.73 2.58 -19.23
N LYS A 175 13.62 1.79 -18.64
CA LYS A 175 13.43 0.34 -18.46
C LYS A 175 12.92 -0.01 -17.05
N PRO A 176 12.09 -1.07 -16.94
CA PRO A 176 11.70 -1.62 -15.66
C PRO A 176 12.88 -2.32 -14.97
N PHE A 177 12.81 -2.45 -13.65
CA PHE A 177 13.75 -3.22 -12.83
C PHE A 177 13.02 -3.83 -11.63
N GLN A 178 13.58 -4.90 -11.09
CA GLN A 178 13.26 -5.43 -9.77
C GLN A 178 14.48 -5.38 -8.88
N LEU A 179 14.44 -4.55 -7.84
CA LEU A 179 15.48 -4.45 -6.82
C LEU A 179 15.04 -5.17 -5.54
N LYS A 180 15.92 -5.97 -4.94
CA LYS A 180 15.73 -6.57 -3.62
C LYS A 180 16.81 -6.09 -2.67
N ILE A 181 16.40 -5.76 -1.44
CA ILE A 181 17.29 -5.45 -0.32
C ILE A 181 17.02 -6.49 0.77
N LEU A 182 17.94 -7.44 0.93
CA LEU A 182 17.93 -8.39 2.04
C LEU A 182 18.64 -7.77 3.24
N CYS A 183 17.92 -7.58 4.33
CA CYS A 183 18.47 -7.22 5.64
C CYS A 183 18.97 -8.47 6.35
N THR A 184 20.25 -8.51 6.68
CA THR A 184 20.86 -9.54 7.53
C THR A 184 21.24 -8.97 8.90
N ASP A 185 21.84 -9.77 9.78
CA ASP A 185 22.34 -9.28 11.08
C ASP A 185 23.52 -8.30 10.96
N SER A 186 24.26 -8.30 9.85
CA SER A 186 25.50 -7.51 9.70
C SER A 186 25.51 -6.54 8.51
N GLU A 187 24.71 -6.79 7.48
CA GLU A 187 24.72 -6.02 6.24
C GLU A 187 23.38 -6.02 5.49
N TYR A 188 23.21 -5.08 4.57
CA TYR A 188 22.23 -5.17 3.49
C TYR A 188 22.86 -5.82 2.27
N ARG A 189 22.17 -6.81 1.68
CA ARG A 189 22.56 -7.38 0.38
C ARG A 189 21.58 -6.93 -0.68
N VAL A 190 22.10 -6.39 -1.78
CA VAL A 190 21.29 -5.85 -2.86
C VAL A 190 21.41 -6.73 -4.09
N GLU A 191 20.27 -7.07 -4.67
CA GLU A 191 20.11 -7.80 -5.93
C GLU A 191 19.26 -6.94 -6.88
N VAL A 192 19.63 -6.87 -8.15
CA VAL A 192 18.81 -6.24 -9.20
C VAL A 192 18.61 -7.25 -10.31
N ASP A 193 17.35 -7.46 -10.71
CA ASP A 193 16.95 -8.39 -11.78
C ASP A 193 17.54 -9.80 -11.64
N LYS A 194 17.57 -10.30 -10.39
CA LYS A 194 18.09 -11.63 -9.97
C LYS A 194 19.61 -11.75 -9.96
N GLU A 195 20.34 -10.67 -10.22
CA GLU A 195 21.79 -10.64 -10.13
C GLU A 195 22.24 -9.89 -8.87
N HIS A 196 23.18 -10.50 -8.13
CA HIS A 196 23.78 -9.86 -6.97
C HIS A 196 24.57 -8.62 -7.41
N LEU A 197 24.29 -7.48 -6.77
CA LEU A 197 24.91 -6.21 -7.11
C LEU A 197 25.97 -5.80 -6.10
N LEU A 198 25.62 -5.76 -4.81
CA LEU A 198 26.51 -5.28 -3.75
C LEU A 198 26.06 -5.71 -2.35
N ASN A 199 26.99 -5.60 -1.40
CA ASN A 199 26.73 -5.65 0.04
C ASN A 199 27.08 -4.30 0.67
N PHE A 200 26.31 -3.88 1.68
CA PHE A 200 26.58 -2.67 2.47
C PHE A 200 26.52 -3.02 3.96
N THR A 201 27.66 -2.95 4.66
CA THR A 201 27.76 -3.27 6.08
C THR A 201 26.98 -2.27 6.94
N HIS A 202 26.27 -2.77 7.97
CA HIS A 202 25.47 -1.95 8.86
C HIS A 202 26.32 -0.95 9.65
N ARG A 203 26.15 0.35 9.38
CA ARG A 203 26.74 1.44 10.18
C ARG A 203 25.84 1.86 11.34
N ILE A 204 24.52 1.67 11.19
CA ILE A 204 23.52 1.73 12.25
C ILE A 204 23.06 0.30 12.53
N LYS A 205 23.34 -0.21 13.74
CA LYS A 205 23.17 -1.63 14.07
C LYS A 205 21.77 -1.98 14.59
N GLU A 206 21.02 -0.98 15.03
CA GLU A 206 19.66 -1.11 15.56
C GLU A 206 18.65 -1.30 14.42
N ILE A 207 18.76 -2.40 13.64
CA ILE A 207 17.92 -2.66 12.46
C ILE A 207 16.42 -2.64 12.77
N HIS A 208 16.03 -3.02 13.99
CA HIS A 208 14.66 -2.97 14.49
C HIS A 208 14.11 -1.53 14.69
N GLN A 209 14.97 -0.51 14.60
CA GLN A 209 14.58 0.91 14.63
C GLN A 209 14.53 1.54 13.24
N ILE A 210 14.81 0.77 12.18
CA ILE A 210 14.72 1.24 10.80
C ILE A 210 13.27 1.16 10.35
N ARG A 211 12.56 2.28 10.52
CA ARG A 211 11.09 2.34 10.52
C ARG A 211 10.49 3.06 9.33
N LYS A 212 11.30 3.48 8.37
CA LYS A 212 10.79 4.17 7.19
C LYS A 212 11.62 3.86 5.95
N LEU A 213 10.94 3.50 4.88
CA LEU A 213 11.47 3.37 3.52
C LEU A 213 11.01 4.59 2.72
N THR A 214 11.92 5.22 1.98
CA THR A 214 11.55 6.25 0.98
C THR A 214 12.21 5.98 -0.35
N VAL A 215 11.46 6.14 -1.44
CA VAL A 215 11.99 6.10 -2.81
C VAL A 215 11.65 7.42 -3.50
N LYS A 216 12.67 8.17 -3.92
CA LYS A 216 12.52 9.50 -4.54
C LYS A 216 13.47 9.68 -5.72
N GLY A 217 13.23 10.71 -6.52
CA GLY A 217 14.01 11.05 -7.71
C GLY A 217 13.42 10.49 -9.01
N ASP A 218 14.26 10.18 -9.98
CA ASP A 218 13.82 9.84 -11.34
C ASP A 218 13.46 8.37 -11.53
N VAL A 219 12.51 7.92 -10.72
CA VAL A 219 12.02 6.54 -10.72
C VAL A 219 10.51 6.50 -10.50
N PHE A 220 9.87 5.54 -11.14
CA PHE A 220 8.49 5.16 -10.92
C PHE A 220 8.44 3.90 -10.06
N VAL A 221 7.70 3.94 -8.97
CA VAL A 221 7.49 2.77 -8.10
C VAL A 221 6.15 2.15 -8.47
N GLN A 222 6.18 0.89 -8.90
CA GLN A 222 4.99 0.13 -9.26
C GLN A 222 4.49 -0.69 -8.07
N HIS A 223 5.39 -1.45 -7.44
CA HIS A 223 5.05 -2.30 -6.33
C HIS A 223 6.19 -2.39 -5.33
N VAL A 224 5.84 -2.46 -4.04
CA VAL A 224 6.80 -2.72 -2.96
C VAL A 224 6.24 -3.83 -2.09
N THR A 225 7.01 -4.91 -1.94
CA THR A 225 6.72 -5.97 -0.97
C THR A 225 7.80 -6.02 0.10
N ILE A 226 7.40 -6.54 1.24
CA ILE A 226 8.30 -6.86 2.33
C ILE A 226 8.03 -8.32 2.68
N ASP A 227 9.08 -9.14 2.73
CA ASP A 227 9.03 -10.55 3.11
C ASP A 227 9.88 -10.79 4.37
N PRO A 228 9.42 -11.57 5.37
CA PRO A 228 8.04 -12.04 5.50
C PRO A 228 7.05 -10.88 5.53
N ILE A 229 5.85 -11.09 4.98
CA ILE A 229 4.79 -10.07 4.95
C ILE A 229 4.62 -9.53 6.38
N PRO A 230 4.93 -8.25 6.62
CA PRO A 230 4.78 -7.68 7.94
C PRO A 230 3.33 -7.81 8.38
N LEU A 231 3.15 -8.12 9.65
CA LEU A 231 1.84 -8.27 10.27
C LEU A 231 0.92 -7.08 9.93
N TRP A 232 1.43 -5.85 9.93
CA TRP A 232 0.64 -4.67 9.58
C TRP A 232 0.23 -4.56 8.10
N MET A 233 0.87 -5.31 7.19
CA MET A 233 0.54 -5.42 5.77
C MET A 233 -0.40 -6.59 5.44
N THR A 234 -0.79 -7.41 6.41
CA THR A 234 -1.71 -8.52 6.13
C THR A 234 -3.10 -8.00 5.78
N ALA A 235 -3.69 -8.58 4.74
CA ALA A 235 -5.04 -8.28 4.28
C ALA A 235 -6.10 -8.58 5.37
N PRO A 236 -7.32 -8.04 5.23
CA PRO A 236 -8.46 -8.45 6.06
C PRO A 236 -8.56 -9.97 6.12
N SER A 237 -8.80 -10.50 7.31
CA SER A 237 -8.84 -11.93 7.55
C SER A 237 -10.28 -12.36 7.75
N ALA A 238 -10.80 -13.16 6.81
CA ALA A 238 -12.08 -13.83 6.95
C ALA A 238 -11.85 -15.25 7.47
N TYR A 239 -12.52 -15.59 8.57
CA TYR A 239 -12.46 -16.90 9.19
C TYR A 239 -13.82 -17.57 9.03
N ILE A 240 -13.87 -18.60 8.19
CA ILE A 240 -15.05 -19.45 8.05
C ILE A 240 -15.14 -20.35 9.27
N LEU A 241 -16.33 -20.40 9.88
CA LEU A 241 -16.63 -21.17 11.06
C LEU A 241 -17.34 -22.45 10.62
N ASN A 242 -16.70 -23.59 10.86
CA ASN A 242 -17.23 -24.90 10.46
C ASN A 242 -18.40 -25.36 11.33
N ASP A 243 -18.48 -24.82 12.55
CA ASP A 243 -19.53 -25.15 13.52
C ASP A 243 -20.48 -23.97 13.63
N VAL A 244 -21.75 -24.24 13.33
CA VAL A 244 -22.88 -23.38 13.57
C VAL A 244 -22.85 -22.91 15.02
N ILE A 245 -22.42 -21.66 15.25
CA ILE A 245 -22.43 -21.10 16.60
C ILE A 245 -23.88 -21.07 17.07
N SER A 246 -24.11 -21.61 18.26
CA SER A 246 -25.40 -21.65 18.94
C SER A 246 -25.27 -21.01 20.32
N GLU A 247 -26.37 -20.98 21.07
CA GLU A 247 -26.39 -20.46 22.43
C GLU A 247 -25.29 -21.09 23.30
N ASN A 248 -24.71 -20.29 24.20
CA ASN A 248 -23.64 -20.66 25.12
C ASN A 248 -22.31 -21.02 24.44
N MET A 249 -22.14 -20.73 23.14
CA MET A 249 -20.85 -20.81 22.47
C MET A 249 -20.06 -19.51 22.64
N THR A 250 -18.74 -19.63 22.65
CA THR A 250 -17.80 -18.52 22.78
C THR A 250 -16.89 -18.47 21.57
N ILE A 251 -16.84 -17.31 20.91
CA ILE A 251 -15.82 -16.95 19.92
C ILE A 251 -14.64 -16.30 20.66
N THR A 252 -13.43 -16.81 20.47
CA THR A 252 -12.20 -16.27 21.06
C THR A 252 -11.21 -15.93 19.97
N ILE A 253 -10.75 -14.68 19.97
CA ILE A 253 -9.89 -14.11 18.93
C ILE A 253 -8.70 -13.40 19.59
N PRO A 254 -7.49 -13.99 19.55
CA PRO A 254 -6.27 -13.26 19.89
C PRO A 254 -5.98 -12.23 18.79
N LEU A 255 -5.87 -10.97 19.19
CA LEU A 255 -5.77 -9.83 18.29
C LEU A 255 -4.55 -8.96 18.61
N HIS A 256 -4.04 -8.25 17.61
CA HIS A 256 -3.02 -7.21 17.73
C HIS A 256 -3.47 -5.92 17.06
N VAL A 257 -3.50 -4.83 17.82
CA VAL A 257 -3.75 -3.50 17.23
C VAL A 257 -2.48 -3.01 16.56
N LYS A 258 -2.56 -2.58 15.31
CA LYS A 258 -1.38 -2.03 14.59
C LYS A 258 -0.89 -0.73 15.26
N PRO A 259 0.41 -0.38 15.20
CA PRO A 259 0.92 0.74 16.01
C PRO A 259 0.46 2.15 15.62
N ASN A 260 -0.05 2.37 14.39
CA ASN A 260 -0.73 3.63 14.03
C ASN A 260 -2.21 3.40 13.73
N ALA A 261 -2.84 2.44 14.42
CA ALA A 261 -4.26 2.16 14.21
C ALA A 261 -5.10 3.44 14.37
N LYS A 262 -5.94 3.71 13.37
CA LYS A 262 -6.97 4.74 13.40
C LYS A 262 -8.32 4.13 13.73
N GLU A 263 -8.59 2.97 13.17
CA GLU A 263 -9.80 2.19 13.42
C GLU A 263 -9.57 0.72 13.10
N PHE A 264 -10.34 -0.14 13.72
CA PHE A 264 -10.49 -1.50 13.23
C PHE A 264 -11.91 -2.01 13.36
N ALA A 265 -12.27 -3.00 12.56
CA ALA A 265 -13.59 -3.63 12.61
C ALA A 265 -13.48 -5.14 12.79
N ILE A 266 -14.40 -5.68 13.59
CA ILE A 266 -14.62 -7.11 13.77
C ILE A 266 -16.09 -7.37 13.53
N ASP A 267 -16.38 -8.13 12.49
CA ASP A 267 -17.73 -8.44 12.04
C ASP A 267 -18.03 -9.91 12.31
N VAL A 268 -19.08 -10.16 13.10
CA VAL A 268 -19.66 -11.48 13.28
C VAL A 268 -20.82 -11.60 12.30
N MET A 269 -20.71 -12.53 11.35
CA MET A 269 -21.53 -12.56 10.15
C MET A 269 -22.29 -13.88 9.99
N LYS A 270 -23.37 -13.78 9.20
CA LYS A 270 -24.16 -14.90 8.69
C LYS A 270 -24.48 -14.59 7.23
N ASN A 271 -23.99 -15.40 6.31
CA ASN A 271 -24.05 -15.11 4.88
C ASN A 271 -23.47 -13.70 4.59
N GLU A 272 -24.33 -12.78 4.15
CA GLU A 272 -24.01 -11.39 3.83
C GLU A 272 -24.39 -10.41 4.96
N ASP A 273 -25.15 -10.86 5.97
CA ASP A 273 -25.55 -10.01 7.09
C ASP A 273 -24.42 -9.90 8.13
N ILE A 274 -24.26 -8.69 8.68
CA ILE A 274 -23.40 -8.44 9.83
C ILE A 274 -24.30 -8.41 11.07
N LEU A 275 -24.30 -9.51 11.82
CA LEU A 275 -25.09 -9.62 13.05
C LEU A 275 -24.53 -8.73 14.14
N PHE A 276 -23.20 -8.63 14.22
CA PHE A 276 -22.51 -7.75 15.17
C PHE A 276 -21.26 -7.16 14.52
N HIS A 277 -21.33 -5.85 14.27
CA HIS A 277 -20.21 -5.00 13.87
C HIS A 277 -19.63 -4.35 15.10
N LEU A 278 -18.34 -4.57 15.39
CA LEU A 278 -17.61 -3.91 16.47
C LEU A 278 -16.50 -3.06 15.87
N LYS A 279 -16.57 -1.74 16.02
CA LYS A 279 -15.61 -0.81 15.43
C LYS A 279 -15.04 0.21 16.42
N PRO A 280 -13.86 -0.06 16.99
CA PRO A 280 -13.12 0.89 17.81
C PRO A 280 -12.35 1.93 16.97
N TYR A 281 -12.38 3.19 17.43
CA TYR A 281 -11.70 4.33 16.83
C TYR A 281 -10.64 4.91 17.78
N PHE A 282 -9.47 5.24 17.22
CA PHE A 282 -8.35 5.89 17.89
C PHE A 282 -8.18 7.31 17.33
N PHE A 283 -8.81 8.29 17.97
CA PHE A 283 -8.66 9.68 17.57
C PHE A 283 -7.40 10.30 18.19
N ASP A 284 -6.72 11.15 17.43
CA ASP A 284 -5.47 11.79 17.88
C ASP A 284 -5.72 12.88 18.94
N ASP A 285 -6.96 13.34 19.08
CA ASP A 285 -7.39 14.26 20.16
C ASP A 285 -7.63 13.55 21.50
N GLY A 286 -7.34 12.25 21.57
CA GLY A 286 -7.51 11.42 22.76
C GLY A 286 -8.95 10.95 22.99
N LYS A 287 -9.91 11.34 22.14
CA LYS A 287 -11.24 10.73 22.18
C LYS A 287 -11.14 9.28 21.72
N LEU A 288 -11.91 8.43 22.39
CA LEU A 288 -11.97 7.01 22.10
C LEU A 288 -13.45 6.65 21.95
N CYS A 289 -13.79 5.94 20.87
CA CYS A 289 -15.17 5.57 20.56
C CYS A 289 -15.23 4.14 20.10
N ILE A 290 -16.22 3.39 20.57
CA ILE A 290 -16.52 2.04 20.07
C ILE A 290 -17.93 2.08 19.51
N VAL A 291 -18.03 1.98 18.19
CA VAL A 291 -19.31 1.86 17.49
C VAL A 291 -19.69 0.40 17.43
N ARG A 292 -20.96 0.09 17.73
CA ARG A 292 -21.56 -1.21 17.47
C ARG A 292 -22.82 -1.07 16.65
N ASN A 293 -23.03 -1.98 15.73
CA ASN A 293 -24.23 -1.98 14.89
C ASN A 293 -24.49 -3.38 14.30
N SER A 294 -25.57 -3.50 13.53
CA SER A 294 -25.85 -4.64 12.67
C SER A 294 -26.19 -4.13 11.26
N LEU A 295 -25.77 -4.88 10.25
CA LEU A 295 -26.17 -4.71 8.85
C LEU A 295 -27.07 -5.91 8.49
N ILE A 296 -28.37 -5.67 8.32
CA ILE A 296 -29.35 -6.73 8.04
C ILE A 296 -30.06 -6.39 6.74
N ASP A 297 -30.13 -7.36 5.82
CA ASP A 297 -30.73 -7.21 4.48
C ASP A 297 -30.14 -6.01 3.71
N GLY A 298 -28.86 -5.72 3.92
CA GLY A 298 -28.13 -4.61 3.31
C GLY A 298 -28.37 -3.24 3.94
N PHE A 299 -29.08 -3.16 5.08
CA PHE A 299 -29.35 -1.90 5.79
C PHE A 299 -28.70 -1.86 7.17
N TRP A 300 -27.97 -0.77 7.45
CA TRP A 300 -27.41 -0.52 8.77
C TRP A 300 -28.51 -0.10 9.74
N GLY A 301 -28.51 -0.67 10.94
CA GLY A 301 -29.39 -0.24 12.02
C GLY A 301 -28.89 1.04 12.74
N CYS A 302 -29.47 1.34 13.90
CA CYS A 302 -29.01 2.43 14.76
C CYS A 302 -27.68 2.07 15.42
N GLU A 303 -26.72 3.00 15.43
CA GLU A 303 -25.44 2.79 16.09
C GLU A 303 -25.57 2.88 17.62
N GLU A 304 -24.82 2.04 18.32
CA GLU A 304 -24.60 2.15 19.74
C GLU A 304 -23.17 2.59 20.02
N ARG A 305 -23.01 3.69 20.77
CA ARG A 305 -21.71 4.34 21.01
C ARG A 305 -21.33 4.46 22.47
N GLU A 306 -22.27 4.22 23.39
CA GLU A 306 -22.02 4.27 24.83
C GLU A 306 -21.12 3.10 25.24
N THR A 307 -19.97 3.38 25.84
CA THR A 307 -19.03 2.35 26.30
C THR A 307 -18.51 2.73 27.69
N PRO A 308 -18.36 1.76 28.62
CA PRO A 308 -17.83 2.02 29.95
C PRO A 308 -16.31 2.25 29.95
N SER A 309 -15.59 1.74 28.95
CA SER A 309 -14.12 1.85 28.85
C SER A 309 -13.60 1.56 27.44
N PHE A 310 -12.36 1.99 27.16
CA PHE A 310 -11.67 1.69 25.91
C PHE A 310 -10.42 0.84 26.17
N PRO A 311 -10.52 -0.50 26.06
CA PRO A 311 -9.44 -1.41 26.45
C PRO A 311 -8.40 -1.66 25.35
N PHE A 312 -8.47 -0.96 24.21
CA PHE A 312 -7.57 -1.18 23.08
C PHE A 312 -6.43 -0.17 23.07
N ALA A 313 -5.23 -0.62 22.71
CA ALA A 313 -4.06 0.25 22.61
C ALA A 313 -3.23 -0.09 21.37
N ARG A 314 -2.78 0.95 20.66
CA ARG A 314 -1.89 0.84 19.50
C ARG A 314 -0.64 0.00 19.84
N GLY A 315 -0.33 -0.99 19.01
CA GLY A 315 0.82 -1.88 19.17
C GLY A 315 0.71 -2.88 20.34
N LYS A 316 -0.49 -3.07 20.91
CA LYS A 316 -0.75 -4.03 21.97
C LYS A 316 -1.63 -5.18 21.46
N SER A 317 -1.34 -6.35 22.00
CA SER A 317 -2.18 -7.53 21.82
C SER A 317 -3.24 -7.60 22.90
N PHE A 318 -4.39 -8.16 22.56
CA PHE A 318 -5.49 -8.42 23.48
C PHE A 318 -6.23 -9.70 23.06
N LEU A 319 -6.95 -10.29 24.01
CA LEU A 319 -7.84 -11.41 23.74
C LEU A 319 -9.29 -10.92 23.73
N LEU A 320 -9.93 -10.95 22.56
CA LEU A 320 -11.37 -10.72 22.44
C LEU A 320 -12.12 -12.03 22.66
N LYS A 321 -13.12 -11.99 23.53
CA LYS A 321 -14.05 -13.08 23.76
C LYS A 321 -15.48 -12.58 23.55
N ILE A 322 -16.22 -13.21 22.64
CA ILE A 322 -17.64 -12.94 22.37
C ILE A 322 -18.42 -14.17 22.79
N LEU A 323 -19.19 -14.04 23.87
CA LEU A 323 -20.12 -15.06 24.33
C LEU A 323 -21.46 -14.86 23.65
N CYS A 324 -21.96 -15.89 22.98
CA CYS A 324 -23.29 -15.92 22.40
C CYS A 324 -24.26 -16.44 23.45
N THR A 325 -25.24 -15.63 23.83
CA THR A 325 -26.30 -16.02 24.78
C THR A 325 -27.60 -16.26 24.02
N ASP A 326 -28.73 -16.40 24.71
CA ASP A 326 -30.06 -16.52 24.10
C ASP A 326 -30.58 -15.18 23.54
N LYS A 327 -30.08 -14.04 24.03
CA LYS A 327 -30.62 -12.71 23.73
C LYS A 327 -29.61 -11.66 23.27
N GLU A 328 -28.33 -11.85 23.54
CA GLU A 328 -27.28 -10.84 23.31
C GLU A 328 -25.88 -11.44 23.12
N PHE A 329 -25.00 -10.69 22.45
CA PHE A 329 -23.57 -10.92 22.52
C PHE A 329 -23.00 -10.26 23.76
N ARG A 330 -22.26 -11.02 24.59
CA ARG A 330 -21.47 -10.46 25.69
C ARG A 330 -20.00 -10.44 25.34
N VAL A 331 -19.41 -9.25 25.36
CA VAL A 331 -18.06 -9.01 24.86
C VAL A 331 -17.11 -8.77 26.02
N TYR A 332 -15.98 -9.48 25.99
CA TYR A 332 -14.91 -9.38 26.98
C TYR A 332 -13.57 -9.11 26.29
N VAL A 333 -12.75 -8.28 26.91
CA VAL A 333 -11.36 -8.01 26.52
C VAL A 333 -10.45 -8.37 27.68
N ASP A 334 -9.49 -9.27 27.44
CA ASP A 334 -8.53 -9.75 28.46
C ASP A 334 -9.16 -10.22 29.77
N ARG A 335 -10.35 -10.87 29.67
CA ARG A 335 -11.22 -11.38 30.75
C ARG A 335 -12.11 -10.34 31.43
N THR A 336 -11.98 -9.07 31.09
CA THR A 336 -12.85 -8.00 31.62
C THR A 336 -14.05 -7.84 30.71
N HIS A 337 -15.26 -7.78 31.30
CA HIS A 337 -16.47 -7.46 30.55
C HIS A 337 -16.37 -6.04 29.98
N LEU A 338 -16.69 -5.89 28.70
CA LEU A 338 -16.63 -4.62 27.99
C LEU A 338 -18.04 -4.08 27.72
N LEU A 339 -18.88 -4.88 27.08
CA LEU A 339 -20.23 -4.47 26.68
C LEU A 339 -21.11 -5.68 26.36
N ASP A 340 -22.42 -5.44 26.35
CA ASP A 340 -23.43 -6.33 25.83
C ASP A 340 -24.07 -5.71 24.57
N PHE A 341 -24.48 -6.54 23.62
CA PHE A 341 -25.14 -6.12 22.38
C PHE A 341 -26.33 -7.03 22.09
N ALA A 342 -27.54 -6.51 22.25
CA ALA A 342 -28.77 -7.26 22.09
C ALA A 342 -28.99 -7.68 20.62
N TYR A 343 -29.56 -8.87 20.41
CA TYR A 343 -29.89 -9.33 19.08
C TYR A 343 -31.04 -8.51 18.48
N ARG A 344 -30.87 -8.10 17.22
CA ARG A 344 -31.83 -7.25 16.50
C ARG A 344 -32.75 -8.09 15.64
N GLY A 345 -33.50 -9.00 16.29
CA GLY A 345 -34.51 -9.84 15.65
C GLY A 345 -33.97 -10.97 14.76
N PHE A 346 -32.69 -11.32 14.89
CA PHE A 346 -32.04 -12.37 14.11
C PHE A 346 -31.78 -13.65 14.91
N ASP A 347 -31.82 -14.77 14.22
CA ASP A 347 -31.48 -16.09 14.74
C ASP A 347 -29.95 -16.31 14.74
N ILE A 348 -29.41 -16.54 15.93
CA ILE A 348 -27.98 -16.75 16.17
C ILE A 348 -27.46 -18.12 15.77
N THR A 349 -28.32 -19.10 15.54
CA THR A 349 -27.94 -20.49 15.26
C THR A 349 -27.35 -20.69 13.86
N LYS A 350 -26.68 -19.67 13.29
CA LYS A 350 -26.18 -19.66 11.89
C LYS A 350 -25.03 -18.68 11.67
N ILE A 351 -24.28 -18.28 12.70
CA ILE A 351 -23.03 -17.52 12.48
C ILE A 351 -22.05 -18.44 11.75
N ASP A 352 -21.59 -18.02 10.57
CA ASP A 352 -20.75 -18.83 9.68
C ASP A 352 -19.36 -18.21 9.45
N LYS A 353 -19.18 -16.95 9.85
CA LYS A 353 -18.01 -16.18 9.46
C LYS A 353 -17.70 -15.08 10.46
N VAL A 354 -16.41 -14.89 10.71
CA VAL A 354 -15.88 -13.70 11.38
C VAL A 354 -14.93 -12.99 10.43
N VAL A 355 -15.18 -11.71 10.17
CA VAL A 355 -14.33 -10.88 9.31
C VAL A 355 -13.61 -9.84 10.16
N ILE A 356 -12.31 -9.70 9.93
CA ILE A 356 -11.44 -8.81 10.69
C ILE A 356 -10.76 -7.86 9.70
N CYS A 357 -10.99 -6.57 9.88
CA CYS A 357 -10.66 -5.53 8.91
C CYS A 357 -9.72 -4.48 9.51
N GLU A 358 -9.14 -3.68 8.60
CA GLU A 358 -8.44 -2.41 8.94
C GLU A 358 -7.21 -2.60 9.85
N ASP A 359 -7.10 -1.85 10.96
CA ASP A 359 -5.86 -1.73 11.73
C ASP A 359 -5.71 -2.74 12.88
N VAL A 360 -6.20 -3.96 12.69
CA VAL A 360 -6.03 -5.06 13.63
C VAL A 360 -5.67 -6.36 12.90
N ILE A 361 -5.05 -7.27 13.62
CA ILE A 361 -4.55 -8.54 13.10
C ILE A 361 -5.03 -9.64 14.01
N ALA A 362 -5.53 -10.73 13.45
CA ALA A 362 -5.87 -11.93 14.20
C ALA A 362 -4.92 -13.07 13.90
N TRP A 363 -4.64 -13.88 14.93
CA TRP A 363 -3.84 -15.10 14.79
C TRP A 363 -4.68 -16.38 14.67
N GLY A 364 -5.98 -16.22 14.43
CA GLY A 364 -6.95 -17.30 14.35
C GLY A 364 -8.24 -16.97 15.11
N VAL A 365 -9.28 -17.75 14.84
CA VAL A 365 -10.56 -17.70 15.55
C VAL A 365 -10.82 -19.08 16.13
N ARG A 366 -11.20 -19.12 17.41
CA ARG A 366 -11.56 -20.37 18.10
C ARG A 366 -12.98 -20.27 18.62
N VAL A 367 -13.78 -21.29 18.33
CA VAL A 367 -15.14 -21.43 18.86
C VAL A 367 -15.16 -22.58 19.86
N ARG A 368 -15.74 -22.38 21.04
CA ARG A 368 -15.89 -23.42 22.08
C ARG A 368 -17.20 -23.26 22.86
N PRO A 369 -17.80 -24.35 23.35
CA PRO A 369 -18.84 -24.25 24.37
C PRO A 369 -18.31 -23.51 25.59
N SER A 370 -19.09 -22.56 26.11
CA SER A 370 -18.83 -21.90 27.37
C SER A 370 -19.10 -22.92 28.48
N ARG A 371 -18.07 -23.27 29.26
CA ARG A 371 -18.29 -24.05 30.47
C ARG A 371 -19.04 -23.15 31.45
N MET A 372 -20.28 -23.52 31.81
CA MET A 372 -20.91 -22.98 33.00
C MET A 372 -19.98 -23.30 34.17
N CYS A 373 -19.46 -22.27 34.82
CA CYS A 373 -18.81 -22.42 36.13
C CYS A 373 -19.87 -22.59 37.20
#